data_AF-J0LBU4-F1
#
_entry.id   AF-J0LBU4-F1
#
_cell.length_a   1.000
_cell.length_b   1.000
_cell.length_c   1.000
_cell.angle_alpha   90.00
_cell.angle_beta   90.00
_cell.angle_gamma   90.00
#
_symmetry.space_group_name_H-M   'P 1'
#
loop_
_entity.id
_entity.type
_entity.pdbx_description
1 polymer ?
#
loop_
_entity_poly.entity_id
_entity_poly.type
_entity_poly.pdbx_seq_one_letter_code
_entity_poly.pdbx_strand_id
1 'polypeptide(L)' 'MEQKEENLVKKTCRELKITQKELAEMMGVNAITPSQWITKNSIPEWADKFMNLILENKKIKTLLTHLNI' A
#
# COMPACT_ATOMS: atom_id res chain seq x y z
N MET A 1 24.28 -9.72 -2.87
CA MET A 1 23.47 -8.47 -2.86
C MET A 1 22.13 -8.82 -2.28
N GLU A 2 21.86 -8.46 -1.02
CA GLU A 2 20.54 -8.67 -0.41
C GLU A 2 19.50 -7.91 -1.23
N GLN A 3 18.54 -8.64 -1.79
CA GLN A 3 17.32 -8.04 -2.30
C GLN A 3 16.60 -7.46 -1.08
N LYS A 4 16.81 -6.17 -0.77
CA LYS A 4 16.00 -5.46 0.22
C LYS A 4 14.55 -5.65 -0.20
N GLU A 5 13.81 -6.45 0.56
CA GLU A 5 12.39 -6.62 0.38
C GLU A 5 11.77 -5.24 0.18
N GLU A 6 11.00 -5.11 -0.90
CA GLU A 6 10.44 -3.82 -1.25
C GLU A 6 9.50 -3.35 -0.13
N ASN A 7 9.74 -2.13 0.38
CA ASN A 7 8.92 -1.56 1.43
C ASN A 7 7.43 -1.57 1.03
N LEU A 8 6.58 -2.11 1.91
CA LEU A 8 5.14 -2.30 1.65
C LEU A 8 4.43 -1.02 1.20
N VAL A 9 4.84 0.16 1.70
CA VAL A 9 4.30 1.46 1.28
C VAL A 9 4.57 1.70 -0.21
N LYS A 10 5.81 1.47 -0.66
CA LYS A 10 6.21 1.68 -2.07
C LYS A 10 5.50 0.71 -2.99
N LYS A 11 5.46 -0.58 -2.61
CA LYS A 11 4.70 -1.61 -3.32
C LYS A 11 3.23 -1.19 -3.47
N THR A 12 2.59 -0.80 -2.37
CA THR A 12 1.17 -0.40 -2.36
C THR A 12 0.90 0.78 -3.28
N CYS A 13 1.72 1.84 -3.20
CA CYS A 13 1.62 3.00 -4.08
C CYS A 13 1.73 2.62 -5.56
N ARG A 14 2.72 1.78 -5.91
CA ARG A 14 2.93 1.32 -7.29
C ARG A 14 1.76 0.49 -7.80
N GLU A 15 1.35 -0.52 -7.04
CA GLU A 15 0.27 -1.44 -7.45
C GLU A 15 -1.04 -0.68 -7.61
N LEU A 16 -1.36 0.25 -6.72
CA LEU A 16 -2.59 1.04 -6.79
C LEU A 16 -2.50 2.22 -7.78
N LYS A 17 -1.31 2.56 -8.28
CA LYS A 17 -1.03 3.76 -9.10
C LYS A 17 -1.43 5.06 -8.37
N ILE A 18 -1.04 5.16 -7.09
CA ILE A 18 -1.29 6.31 -6.22
C ILE A 18 0.03 6.85 -5.65
N THR A 19 -0.02 8.05 -5.11
CA THR A 19 1.05 8.71 -4.37
C THR A 19 1.02 8.35 -2.88
N GLN A 20 2.11 8.61 -2.16
CA GLN A 20 2.14 8.44 -0.70
C GLN A 20 1.16 9.38 0.02
N LYS A 21 0.89 10.56 -0.57
CA LYS A 21 -0.08 11.52 -0.04
C LYS A 21 -1.50 10.95 -0.13
N GLU A 22 -1.89 10.40 -1.28
CA GLU A 22 -3.19 9.75 -1.47
C GLU A 22 -3.34 8.51 -0.59
N LEU A 23 -2.26 7.73 -0.38
CA LEU A 23 -2.28 6.64 0.58
C LEU A 23 -2.52 7.13 2.02
N ALA A 24 -1.88 8.24 2.42
CA ALA A 24 -2.12 8.83 3.74
C ALA A 24 -3.57 9.31 3.91
N GLU A 25 -4.13 9.96 2.88
CA GLU A 25 -5.52 10.40 2.84
C GLU A 25 -6.49 9.21 2.96
N MET A 26 -6.22 8.13 2.23
CA MET A 26 -7.03 6.89 2.29
C MET A 26 -7.00 6.23 3.69
N MET A 27 -5.86 6.32 4.37
CA MET A 27 -5.67 5.74 5.71
C MET A 27 -6.07 6.68 6.85
N GLY A 28 -6.43 7.94 6.56
CA GLY A 28 -6.76 8.94 7.57
C GLY A 28 -5.57 9.35 8.45
N VAL A 29 -4.34 9.32 7.91
CA VAL A 29 -3.12 9.71 8.62
C VAL A 29 -2.49 10.97 8.05
N ASN A 30 -1.51 11.54 8.75
CA ASN A 30 -0.77 12.69 8.26
C ASN A 30 0.00 12.32 6.97
N ALA A 31 0.06 13.26 6.01
CA ALA A 31 0.74 13.06 4.72
C ALA A 31 2.20 12.62 4.83
N ILE A 32 2.90 12.98 5.92
CA ILE A 32 4.31 12.62 6.17
C ILE A 32 4.45 11.18 6.70
N THR A 33 3.39 10.60 7.27
CA THR A 33 3.42 9.31 7.97
C THR A 33 3.91 8.15 7.10
N PRO A 34 3.45 7.95 5.84
CA PRO A 34 3.96 6.87 4.99
C PRO A 34 5.46 6.99 4.68
N SER A 35 5.95 8.22 4.49
CA SER A 35 7.38 8.45 4.27
C SER A 35 8.21 8.09 5.51
N GLN A 36 7.71 8.39 6.71
CA GLN A 36 8.37 8.01 7.96
C GLN A 36 8.48 6.49 8.12
N TRP A 37 7.46 5.73 7.72
CA TRP A 37 7.51 4.26 7.77
C TRP A 37 8.57 3.68 6.84
N ILE A 38 8.79 4.30 5.68
CA ILE A 38 9.88 3.94 4.77
C ILE A 38 11.23 4.19 5.42
N THR A 39 11.45 5.39 5.96
CA THR A 39 12.74 5.78 6.54
C THR A 39 13.07 4.99 7.80
N LYS A 40 12.08 4.74 8.66
CA LYS A 40 12.25 4.00 9.92
C LYS A 40 12.18 2.49 9.76
N ASN A 41 11.83 2.01 8.57
CA ASN A 41 11.53 0.59 8.29
C ASN A 41 10.59 -0.03 9.33
N SER A 42 9.56 0.72 9.73
CA SER A 42 8.63 0.36 10.80
C SER A 42 7.25 0.84 10.43
N ILE A 43 6.34 -0.12 10.25
CA ILE A 43 4.93 0.11 9.90
C ILE A 43 4.09 -0.42 11.07
N PRO A 44 3.12 0.35 11.60
CA PRO A 44 2.17 -0.16 12.57
C PRO A 44 1.37 -1.34 12.02
N GLU A 45 1.05 -2.32 12.85
CA GLU A 45 0.36 -3.55 12.40
C GLU A 45 -0.97 -3.27 11.67
N TRP A 46 -1.75 -2.28 12.14
CA TRP A 46 -3.01 -1.91 11.49
C TRP A 46 -2.79 -1.35 10.07
N ALA A 47 -1.69 -0.62 9.86
CA ALA A 47 -1.34 -0.02 8.57
C ALA A 47 -0.88 -1.09 7.58
N ASP A 48 -0.11 -2.07 8.07
CA ASP A 48 0.28 -3.26 7.30
C ASP A 48 -0.96 -4.05 6.82
N LYS A 49 -1.86 -4.39 7.75
CA LYS A 49 -3.11 -5.09 7.45
C LYS A 49 -3.98 -4.32 6.46
N PHE A 50 -4.11 -3.00 6.64
CA PHE A 50 -4.86 -2.15 5.73
C PHE A 50 -4.28 -2.18 4.31
N MET A 51 -2.96 -2.01 4.17
CA MET A 51 -2.29 -2.04 2.86
C MET A 51 -2.43 -3.39 2.17
N ASN A 52 -2.31 -4.50 2.90
CA ASN A 52 -2.55 -5.84 2.35
C ASN A 52 -4.01 -6.02 1.90
N LEU A 53 -4.97 -5.56 2.70
CA LEU A 53 -6.40 -5.63 2.35
C LEU A 53 -6.74 -4.87 1.06
N ILE A 54 -6.24 -3.64 0.90
CA ILE A 54 -6.52 -2.84 -0.32
C ILE A 54 -5.83 -3.42 -1.56
N LEU A 55 -4.66 -4.05 -1.40
CA LEU A 55 -3.98 -4.78 -2.47
C LEU A 55 -4.78 -6.01 -2.92
N GLU A 56 -5.28 -6.80 -1.97
CA GLU A 56 -6.15 -7.95 -2.26
C GLU A 56 -7.46 -7.51 -2.92
N ASN A 57 -8.10 -6.46 -2.41
CA ASN A 57 -9.30 -5.89 -3.01
C ASN A 57 -9.05 -5.46 -4.47
N LYS A 58 -7.91 -4.81 -4.76
CA LYS A 58 -7.53 -4.46 -6.13
C LYS A 58 -7.45 -5.70 -7.03
N LYS A 59 -6.77 -6.76 -6.57
CA LYS A 59 -6.63 -8.02 -7.32
C LYS A 59 -8.00 -8.65 -7.60
N ILE A 60 -8.87 -8.71 -6.60
CA ILE A 60 -10.23 -9.26 -6.72
C ILE A 60 -11.02 -8.45 -7.75
N LYS A 61 -11.01 -7.12 -7.66
CA LYS A 61 -11.68 -6.24 -8.64
C LYS A 61 -11.16 -6.45 -10.06
N THR A 62 -9.84 -6.57 -10.23
CA THR A 62 -9.25 -6.88 -11.54
C THR A 62 -9.75 -8.24 -12.06
N LEU A 63 -9.76 -9.28 -11.23
CA LEU A 63 -10.29 -10.58 -11.65
C LEU A 63 -11.76 -10.52 -12.05
N LEU A 64 -12.60 -9.81 -11.27
CA LEU A 64 -14.02 -9.63 -11.59
C LEU A 64 -14.22 -8.92 -12.93
N THR A 65 -13.46 -7.84 -13.19
CA THR A 65 -13.49 -7.14 -14.48
C THR A 65 -13.09 -8.05 -15.65
N HIS A 66 -12.14 -8.96 -15.45
CA HIS A 66 -11.74 -9.92 -16.49
C HIS A 66 -12.75 -11.05 -16.70
N LEU A 67 -13.57 -11.37 -15.69
CA LEU A 67 -14.60 -12.39 -15.76
C LEU A 67 -15.93 -11.87 -16.35
N ASN A 68 -16.04 -10.59 -16.71
CA ASN A 68 -17.26 -9.95 -17.24
C ASN A 68 -18.51 -10.17 -16.35
N ILE A 69 -18.33 -10.20 -15.03
CA ILE A 69 -19.42 -10.25 -14.04
C ILE A 69 -19.63 -8.87 -13.42
#